data_AF-A0A0E3PMI3-F1
#
_entry.id   AF-A0A0E3PMI3-F1
#
_cell.length_a   1.000
_cell.length_b   1.000
_cell.length_c   1.000
_cell.angle_alpha   90.00
_cell.angle_beta   90.00
_cell.angle_gamma   90.00
#
_symmetry.space_group_name_H-M   'P 1'
#
loop_
_entity.id
_entity.type
_entity.pdbx_description
1 polymer ?
#
loop_
_entity_poly.entity_id
_entity_poly.type
_entity_poly.pdbx_seq_one_letter_code
_entity_poly.pdbx_strand_id
1 'polypeptide(L)'
;MKREYEKKANNTISDSSWYYRFTPELVEFLHQCVIHGIEELAKDPGRKLGKKLENFQDVLIQDSTIVRLHSSLADKFPATRSRTVAAGIKVGVMVSAVANGPKTVALYSEKTAEIKTLKIGPWIKDRILLVDLGFYKTPNVCKG
;
A
#
# COMPACT_ATOMS: atom_id res chain seq x y z
N MET A 1 25.20 -24.83 1.80
CA MET A 1 25.75 -23.53 2.24
C MET A 1 25.90 -23.47 3.78
N LYS A 2 24.83 -23.50 4.60
CA LYS A 2 24.92 -23.51 6.08
C LYS A 2 25.85 -24.60 6.65
N ARG A 3 25.63 -25.85 6.24
CA ARG A 3 26.35 -27.03 6.74
C ARG A 3 27.85 -27.05 6.43
N GLU A 4 28.27 -26.43 5.32
CA GLU A 4 29.69 -26.33 4.97
C GLU A 4 30.40 -25.20 5.72
N TYR A 5 29.67 -24.12 6.02
CA TYR A 5 30.19 -23.00 6.79
C TYR A 5 30.39 -23.37 8.26
N GLU A 6 29.41 -24.02 8.90
CA GLU A 6 29.52 -24.51 10.28
C GLU A 6 30.71 -25.48 10.45
N LYS A 7 30.92 -26.34 9.45
CA LYS A 7 32.01 -27.31 9.42
C LYS A 7 33.40 -26.64 9.29
N LYS A 8 33.50 -25.51 8.59
CA LYS A 8 34.76 -24.75 8.44
C LYS A 8 35.01 -23.77 9.58
N ALA A 9 33.94 -23.19 10.15
CA ALA A 9 34.03 -22.16 11.18
C ALA A 9 34.07 -22.72 12.62
N ASN A 10 33.88 -24.04 12.79
CA ASN A 10 33.79 -24.73 14.08
C ASN A 10 32.81 -24.06 15.07
N ASN A 11 31.78 -23.41 14.53
CA ASN A 11 30.76 -22.67 15.25
C ASN A 11 29.39 -23.13 14.75
N THR A 12 28.49 -23.44 15.68
CA THR A 12 27.11 -23.81 15.37
C THR A 12 26.33 -22.54 15.04
N ILE A 13 25.82 -22.41 13.81
CA ILE A 13 24.97 -21.30 13.44
C ILE A 13 23.54 -21.69 13.79
N SER A 14 23.09 -21.22 14.96
CA SER A 14 21.65 -21.18 15.24
C SER A 14 20.98 -20.36 14.14
N ASP A 15 20.01 -20.95 13.43
CA ASP A 15 19.02 -20.12 12.74
C ASP A 15 18.28 -19.41 13.88
N SER A 16 18.79 -18.27 14.33
CA SER A 16 18.03 -17.40 15.22
C SER A 16 16.81 -17.05 14.39
N SER A 17 15.71 -17.77 14.62
CA SER A 17 14.60 -17.75 13.67
C SER A 17 14.18 -16.30 13.57
N TRP A 18 14.25 -15.74 12.37
CA TRP A 18 13.86 -14.37 12.09
C TRP A 18 12.47 -14.06 12.66
N TYR A 19 11.63 -15.10 12.75
CA TYR A 19 10.32 -15.09 13.40
C TYR A 19 10.34 -14.72 14.89
N TYR A 20 11.34 -15.14 15.68
CA TYR A 20 11.45 -14.73 17.09
C TYR A 20 11.87 -13.27 17.26
N ARG A 21 12.21 -12.56 16.18
CA ARG A 21 12.62 -11.15 16.23
C ARG A 21 11.46 -10.18 16.07
N PHE A 22 10.30 -10.60 15.55
CA PHE A 22 9.09 -9.78 15.50
C PHE A 22 8.38 -9.79 16.85
N THR A 23 9.02 -9.20 17.85
CA THR A 23 8.35 -8.93 19.12
C THR A 23 7.28 -7.83 18.91
N PRO A 24 6.25 -7.74 19.76
CA PRO A 24 5.30 -6.64 19.71
C PRO A 24 5.97 -5.27 19.71
N GLU A 25 7.08 -5.11 20.43
CA GLU A 25 7.86 -3.87 20.51
C GLU A 25 8.54 -3.55 19.18
N LEU A 26 9.11 -4.53 18.47
CA LEU A 26 9.68 -4.29 17.14
C LEU A 26 8.59 -3.92 16.13
N VAL A 27 7.43 -4.57 16.19
CA VAL A 27 6.30 -4.23 15.30
C VAL A 27 5.86 -2.79 15.54
N GLU A 28 5.72 -2.39 16.80
CA GLU A 28 5.38 -1.01 17.15
C GLU A 28 6.45 -0.03 16.68
N PHE A 29 7.73 -0.35 16.89
CA PHE A 29 8.84 0.45 16.40
C PHE A 29 8.79 0.64 14.88
N LEU A 30 8.56 -0.43 14.11
CA LEU A 30 8.44 -0.36 12.65
C LEU A 30 7.23 0.49 12.22
N HIS A 31 6.09 0.40 12.92
CA HIS A 31 4.95 1.29 12.68
C HIS A 31 5.32 2.75 12.90
N GLN A 32 6.00 3.06 14.02
CA GLN A 32 6.45 4.42 14.30
C GLN A 32 7.45 4.93 13.26
N CYS A 33 8.37 4.08 12.77
CA CYS A 33 9.27 4.45 11.68
C CYS A 33 8.53 4.81 10.38
N VAL A 34 7.48 4.06 10.03
CA VAL A 34 6.67 4.35 8.83
C VAL A 34 5.90 5.66 9.01
N ILE A 35 5.27 5.87 10.16
CA ILE A 35 4.56 7.13 10.48
C ILE A 35 5.53 8.30 10.41
N HIS A 36 6.68 8.18 11.07
CA HIS A 36 7.72 9.21 11.06
C HIS A 36 8.22 9.52 9.64
N GLY A 37 8.43 8.50 8.81
CA GLY A 37 8.80 8.69 7.41
C GLY A 37 7.74 9.44 6.61
N ILE A 38 6.45 9.17 6.86
CA ILE A 38 5.34 9.92 6.24
C ILE A 38 5.31 11.37 6.73
N GLU A 39 5.48 11.60 8.02
CA GLU A 39 5.54 12.94 8.62
C GLU A 39 6.72 13.74 8.07
N GLU A 40 7.88 13.12 7.90
CA GLU A 40 9.07 13.76 7.33
C GLU A 40 8.83 14.17 5.88
N LEU A 41 8.21 13.29 5.08
CA LEU A 41 7.82 13.62 3.70
C LEU A 41 6.82 14.79 3.66
N ALA A 42 5.94 14.91 4.65
CA ALA A 42 4.98 16.01 4.74
C ALA A 42 5.60 17.37 5.10
N LYS A 43 6.87 17.42 5.52
CA LYS A 43 7.60 18.68 5.80
C LYS A 43 8.11 19.37 4.54
N ASP A 44 8.20 18.64 3.42
CA ASP A 44 8.63 19.22 2.13
C ASP A 44 7.65 20.34 1.74
N PRO A 45 8.13 21.56 1.42
CA PRO A 45 7.25 22.64 0.97
C PRO A 45 6.41 22.16 -0.20
N GLY A 46 5.10 22.11 0.04
CA GLY A 46 4.13 21.66 -0.95
C GLY A 46 4.25 22.41 -2.29
N ARG A 47 3.82 21.76 -3.37
CA ARG A 47 3.84 22.31 -4.71
C ARG A 47 2.67 23.26 -4.92
N LYS A 48 2.93 24.36 -5.64
CA LYS A 48 1.87 25.19 -6.20
C LYS A 48 1.38 24.55 -7.49
N LEU A 49 0.06 24.37 -7.62
CA LEU A 49 -0.53 23.96 -8.88
C LEU A 49 -0.29 25.04 -9.95
N GLY A 50 -0.07 24.62 -11.18
CA GLY A 50 0.07 25.55 -12.30
C GLY A 50 -1.24 26.28 -12.60
N LYS A 51 -1.17 27.38 -13.35
CA LYS A 51 -2.33 28.26 -13.67
C LYS A 51 -3.60 27.54 -14.12
N LYS A 52 -3.46 26.47 -14.93
CA LYS A 52 -4.62 25.69 -15.41
C LYS A 52 -5.44 25.02 -14.30
N LEU A 53 -4.82 24.80 -13.13
CA LEU A 53 -5.39 24.08 -12.00
C LEU A 53 -5.53 24.99 -10.77
N GLU A 54 -5.33 26.30 -10.91
CA GLU A 54 -5.28 27.25 -9.78
C GLU A 54 -6.59 27.38 -9.00
N ASN A 55 -7.73 27.04 -9.63
CA ASN A 55 -9.04 27.04 -9.00
C ASN A 55 -9.32 25.78 -8.16
N PHE A 56 -8.43 24.79 -8.20
CA PHE A 56 -8.55 23.59 -7.39
C PHE A 56 -7.63 23.68 -6.17
N GLN A 57 -8.11 23.20 -5.03
CA GLN A 57 -7.30 23.13 -3.82
C GLN A 57 -6.18 22.11 -3.92
N ASP A 58 -6.36 21.05 -4.74
CA ASP A 58 -5.40 19.96 -4.88
C ASP A 58 -5.73 19.04 -6.06
N VAL A 59 -4.73 18.25 -6.46
CA VAL A 59 -4.90 17.08 -7.33
C VAL A 59 -4.55 15.85 -6.50
N LEU A 60 -5.53 14.98 -6.32
CA LEU A 60 -5.39 13.72 -5.60
C LEU A 60 -5.23 12.58 -6.60
N ILE A 61 -4.24 11.75 -6.38
CA ILE A 61 -3.93 10.59 -7.21
C ILE A 61 -4.13 9.35 -6.36
N GLN A 62 -5.03 8.46 -6.76
CA GLN A 62 -5.24 7.19 -6.08
C GLN A 62 -4.78 6.06 -6.99
N ASP A 63 -3.91 5.22 -6.44
CA ASP A 63 -3.46 4.00 -7.08
C ASP A 63 -3.39 2.86 -6.06
N SER A 64 -3.21 1.64 -6.53
CA SER A 64 -2.94 0.49 -5.66
C SER A 64 -1.93 -0.47 -6.26
N THR A 65 -1.07 -1.01 -5.40
CA THR A 65 -0.10 -2.05 -5.78
C THR A 65 -0.37 -3.34 -5.01
N ILE A 66 0.00 -4.49 -5.59
CA ILE A 66 -0.13 -5.80 -4.96
C ILE A 66 1.24 -6.25 -4.47
N VAL A 67 1.34 -6.55 -3.18
CA VAL A 67 2.52 -7.18 -2.58
C VAL A 67 2.19 -8.64 -2.29
N ARG A 68 3.02 -9.54 -2.80
CA ARG A 68 2.88 -10.98 -2.55
C ARG A 68 3.33 -11.31 -1.14
N LEU A 69 2.52 -12.13 -0.46
CA LEU A 69 2.76 -12.56 0.91
C LEU A 69 3.02 -14.06 0.96
N HIS A 70 3.58 -14.52 2.08
CA HIS A 70 3.74 -15.94 2.35
C HIS A 70 2.37 -16.64 2.44
N SER A 71 2.27 -17.88 1.95
CA SER A 71 1.01 -18.63 1.84
C SER A 71 0.30 -18.85 3.19
N SER A 72 1.03 -18.83 4.31
CA SER A 72 0.45 -18.89 5.67
C SER A 72 -0.49 -17.72 5.99
N LEU A 73 -0.46 -16.63 5.23
CA LEU A 73 -1.36 -15.49 5.39
C LEU A 73 -2.57 -15.54 4.45
N ALA A 74 -2.77 -16.62 3.69
CA ALA A 74 -3.82 -16.71 2.68
C ALA A 74 -5.23 -16.61 3.26
N ASP A 75 -5.44 -17.04 4.51
CA ASP A 75 -6.74 -16.93 5.18
C ASP A 75 -7.14 -15.47 5.45
N LYS A 76 -6.15 -14.63 5.77
CA LYS A 76 -6.36 -13.20 6.06
C LYS A 76 -6.27 -12.32 4.81
N PHE A 77 -5.37 -12.66 3.90
CA PHE A 77 -5.09 -11.90 2.69
C PHE A 77 -5.13 -12.79 1.45
N PRO A 78 -6.32 -13.31 1.07
CA PRO A 78 -6.42 -14.21 -0.05
C PRO A 78 -6.03 -13.51 -1.36
N ALA A 79 -5.21 -14.20 -2.17
CA ALA A 79 -4.83 -13.74 -3.51
C ALA A 79 -5.99 -13.89 -4.53
N THR A 80 -5.92 -13.13 -5.62
CA THR A 80 -6.86 -13.27 -6.73
C THR A 80 -6.39 -14.37 -7.68
N ARG A 81 -7.28 -15.31 -8.05
CA ARG A 81 -7.05 -16.32 -9.11
C ARG A 81 -5.74 -17.10 -8.97
N SER A 82 -5.47 -17.72 -7.82
CA SER A 82 -4.32 -18.62 -7.68
C SER A 82 -4.73 -20.09 -7.87
N ARG A 83 -4.00 -20.81 -8.73
CA ARG A 83 -4.12 -22.29 -8.87
C ARG A 83 -3.57 -23.03 -7.63
N THR A 84 -2.74 -22.35 -6.84
CA THR A 84 -2.15 -22.81 -5.57
C THR A 84 -2.60 -21.88 -4.44
N VAL A 85 -2.50 -22.29 -3.18
CA VAL A 85 -2.78 -21.39 -2.03
C VAL A 85 -1.75 -20.25 -2.06
N ALA A 86 -2.23 -19.02 -2.29
CA ALA A 86 -1.39 -17.83 -2.35
C ALA A 86 -2.01 -16.70 -1.52
N ALA A 87 -1.15 -15.86 -0.95
CA ALA A 87 -1.53 -14.69 -0.19
C ALA A 87 -1.04 -13.42 -0.89
N GLY A 88 -1.84 -12.37 -0.83
CA GLY A 88 -1.52 -11.10 -1.45
C GLY A 88 -2.28 -9.96 -0.79
N ILE A 89 -1.54 -8.89 -0.52
CA ILE A 89 -2.08 -7.65 0.03
C ILE A 89 -2.10 -6.58 -1.05
N LYS A 90 -3.21 -5.88 -1.17
CA LYS A 90 -3.35 -4.70 -1.99
C LYS A 90 -3.13 -3.47 -1.10
N VAL A 91 -2.11 -2.71 -1.43
CA VAL A 91 -1.78 -1.44 -0.77
C VAL A 91 -2.34 -0.32 -1.63
N GLY A 92 -3.41 0.30 -1.18
CA GLY A 92 -3.99 1.49 -1.80
C GLY A 92 -3.37 2.75 -1.20
N VAL A 93 -2.93 3.68 -2.04
CA VAL A 93 -2.35 4.96 -1.61
C VAL A 93 -3.02 6.10 -2.35
N MET A 94 -3.44 7.12 -1.60
CA MET A 94 -3.83 8.41 -2.16
C MET A 94 -2.68 9.39 -1.94
N VAL A 95 -2.24 10.05 -3.00
CA VAL A 95 -1.16 11.05 -2.98
C VAL A 95 -1.75 12.42 -3.29
N SER A 96 -1.31 13.43 -2.56
CA SER A 96 -1.60 14.83 -2.84
C SER A 96 -0.47 15.42 -3.67
N ALA A 97 -0.81 16.01 -4.82
CA ALA A 97 0.17 16.71 -5.64
C ALA A 97 0.65 18.00 -4.97
N VAL A 98 -0.24 18.69 -4.23
CA VAL A 98 0.12 19.89 -3.47
C VAL A 98 0.99 19.53 -2.28
N ALA A 99 0.66 18.53 -1.49
CA ALA A 99 1.51 18.15 -0.34
C ALA A 99 2.75 17.35 -0.74
N ASN A 100 2.89 16.97 -2.02
CA ASN A 100 3.97 16.12 -2.54
C ASN A 100 4.14 14.80 -1.75
N GLY A 101 3.04 14.21 -1.27
CA GLY A 101 3.12 13.09 -0.34
C GLY A 101 1.82 12.30 -0.18
N PRO A 102 1.88 11.14 0.51
CA PRO A 102 0.73 10.30 0.76
C PRO A 102 -0.24 10.99 1.73
N LYS A 103 -1.51 11.06 1.33
CA LYS A 103 -2.63 11.57 2.12
C LYS A 103 -3.34 10.45 2.87
N THR A 104 -3.44 9.25 2.27
CA THR A 104 -3.99 8.06 2.92
C THR A 104 -3.24 6.81 2.44
N VAL A 105 -3.13 5.83 3.33
CA VAL A 105 -2.65 4.48 3.03
C VAL A 105 -3.68 3.51 3.58
N ALA A 106 -4.10 2.53 2.78
CA ALA A 106 -5.05 1.51 3.18
C ALA A 106 -4.65 0.13 2.67
N LEU A 107 -4.87 -0.88 3.51
CA LEU A 107 -4.52 -2.26 3.23
C LEU A 107 -5.78 -3.09 2.98
N TYR A 108 -5.78 -3.85 1.90
CA TYR A 108 -6.87 -4.75 1.53
C TYR A 108 -6.32 -6.13 1.17
N SER A 109 -7.14 -7.16 1.23
CA SER A 109 -6.85 -8.39 0.50
C SER A 109 -6.76 -8.09 -1.00
N GLU A 110 -5.85 -8.76 -1.70
CA GLU A 110 -5.73 -8.67 -3.17
C GLU A 110 -7.07 -8.93 -3.88
N LYS A 111 -7.91 -9.81 -3.33
CA LYS A 111 -9.23 -10.15 -3.87
C LYS A 111 -10.25 -8.99 -3.80
N THR A 112 -9.98 -7.95 -3.01
CA THR A 112 -10.85 -6.78 -2.95
C THR A 112 -10.77 -6.01 -4.27
N ALA A 113 -11.91 -5.91 -4.96
CA ALA A 113 -12.03 -5.11 -6.18
C ALA A 113 -11.68 -3.64 -5.92
N GLU A 114 -10.98 -2.98 -6.86
CA GLU A 114 -10.50 -1.59 -6.71
C GLU A 114 -11.63 -0.59 -6.48
N ILE A 115 -12.76 -0.76 -7.17
CA ILE A 115 -13.95 0.06 -6.91
C ILE A 115 -14.44 0.02 -5.45
N LYS A 116 -14.10 -1.02 -4.68
CA LYS A 116 -14.47 -1.13 -3.25
C LYS A 116 -13.44 -0.50 -2.33
N THR A 117 -12.25 -0.14 -2.83
CA THR A 117 -11.18 0.46 -2.02
C THR A 117 -11.25 1.98 -1.98
N LEU A 118 -12.02 2.61 -2.86
CA LEU A 118 -12.21 4.06 -2.92
C LEU A 118 -13.68 4.45 -2.68
N LYS A 119 -13.95 5.24 -1.63
CA LYS A 119 -15.27 5.81 -1.36
C LYS A 119 -15.25 7.32 -1.57
N ILE A 120 -15.82 7.76 -2.69
CA ILE A 120 -15.96 9.19 -2.99
C ILE A 120 -16.98 9.79 -2.02
N GLY A 121 -16.64 10.94 -1.44
CA GLY A 121 -17.49 11.67 -0.50
C GLY A 121 -17.20 13.17 -0.52
N PRO A 122 -17.80 13.96 0.40
CA PRO A 122 -17.68 15.43 0.40
C PRO A 122 -16.24 15.96 0.46
N TRP A 123 -15.29 15.14 0.94
CA TRP A 123 -13.87 15.45 0.99
C TRP A 123 -13.24 15.75 -0.38
N ILE A 124 -13.91 15.40 -1.49
CA ILE A 124 -13.41 15.68 -2.85
C ILE A 124 -13.78 17.07 -3.38
N LYS A 125 -14.62 17.82 -2.65
CA LYS A 125 -15.04 19.16 -3.09
C LYS A 125 -13.81 20.03 -3.38
N ASP A 126 -13.85 20.74 -4.52
CA ASP A 126 -12.81 21.64 -5.02
C ASP A 126 -11.45 20.95 -5.28
N ARG A 127 -11.44 19.63 -5.52
CA ARG A 127 -10.25 18.83 -5.81
C ARG A 127 -10.47 17.97 -7.05
N ILE A 128 -9.39 17.71 -7.78
CA ILE A 128 -9.39 16.74 -8.87
C ILE A 128 -8.98 15.38 -8.32
N LEU A 129 -9.70 14.32 -8.68
CA LEU A 129 -9.32 12.94 -8.39
C LEU A 129 -8.87 12.24 -9.66
N LEU A 130 -7.62 11.79 -9.69
CA LEU A 130 -7.06 10.95 -10.74
C LEU A 130 -7.01 9.51 -10.23
N VAL A 131 -7.73 8.62 -10.91
CA VAL A 131 -7.79 7.18 -10.62
C VAL A 131 -7.75 6.40 -11.93
N ASP A 132 -7.29 5.16 -11.87
CA ASP A 132 -7.42 4.22 -13.00
C ASP A 132 -8.89 3.82 -13.24
N LEU A 133 -9.18 3.31 -14.43
CA LEU A 133 -10.48 2.77 -14.83
C LEU A 133 -10.95 1.61 -13.93
N GLY A 134 -10.04 0.88 -13.27
CA GLY A 134 -10.41 -0.17 -12.31
C GLY A 134 -11.19 0.33 -11.09
N PHE A 135 -11.11 1.63 -10.78
CA PHE A 135 -11.91 2.31 -9.75
C PHE A 135 -13.27 2.79 -10.26
N TYR A 136 -13.50 2.75 -11.57
CA TYR A 136 -14.76 3.12 -12.21
C TYR A 136 -15.56 1.89 -12.61
N LYS A 137 -16.89 2.00 -12.50
CA LYS A 137 -17.83 1.09 -13.16
C LYS A 137 -18.56 1.88 -14.21
N THR A 138 -18.36 1.55 -15.49
CA THR A 138 -19.22 2.08 -16.55
C THR A 138 -20.65 1.59 -16.28
N PRO A 139 -21.66 2.48 -16.28
CA PRO A 139 -23.04 2.04 -16.38
C PRO A 139 -23.14 1.22 -17.67
N ASN A 140 -23.76 0.05 -17.62
CA ASN A 140 -24.12 -0.67 -18.83
C ASN A 140 -24.98 0.28 -19.67
N VAL A 141 -24.44 0.77 -20.79
CA VAL A 141 -25.24 1.50 -21.77
C VAL A 141 -26.29 0.50 -22.25
N CYS A 142 -27.55 0.76 -21.94
CA CYS A 142 -28.67 0.03 -22.50
C CYS A 142 -28.51 0.08 -24.02
N LYS A 143 -28.21 -1.05 -24.64
CA LYS A 143 -28.38 -1.19 -26.08
C LYS A 143 -29.89 -1.12 -26.33
N GLY A 144 -30.34 0.04 -26.78
CA GLY A 144 -31.64 0.20 -27.44
C GLY A 144 -31.63 -0.45 -28.81
#